data_AF-F7CJY9-F1
#
_entry.id   AF-F7CJY9-F1
#
_cell.length_a   1.000
_cell.length_b   1.000
_cell.length_c   1.000
_cell.angle_alpha   90.00
_cell.angle_beta   90.00
_cell.angle_gamma   90.00
#
_symmetry.space_group_name_H-M   'P 1'
#
loop_
_entity.id
_entity.type
_entity.pdbx_description
1 polymer ?
#
loop_
_entity_poly.entity_id
_entity_poly.type
_entity_poly.pdbx_seq_one_letter_code
_entity_poly.pdbx_strand_id
1 'polypeptide(L)'
;MYTKRETRFVPVRSPSSPSEHLVWHCACVCPSACAEEPDCGPAGGCGRPVVPGEVGGELGGERCAAARGGALLTSPSGPGYHIMLPFITTYRSVQTTLQTDEVKNVPCGTSGGVMIYIDRIEVVNMLAPFAVFDIVRNYTADYDKTLIFNKIHHELNQFCSAHTLQEVYIELFDQIDENLKQALQKDLNIMAPGLTIQAVRVTKPKIPEAIRRNFELMEAEKTKLLIAAQKQKVVEKEAETERKKAIIEAEKTAQVAKIRFQQKVMEKETEKRISEIEDAAFLAREKARADAEYYTAHKHATSNKLKLTPEYLELKKYQAIAANSKIYFGSSIPSIFMDSSCAFKYPDARTGREISLLSKEAPEPSEKSPMGNKASTG
;
A
#
# COMPACT_ATOMS: atom_id res chain seq x y z
N MET A 1 9.90 -53.93 5.75
CA MET A 1 11.17 -54.39 5.13
C MET A 1 11.24 -53.76 3.74
N TYR A 2 12.32 -53.07 3.40
CA TYR A 2 12.63 -52.68 2.02
C TYR A 2 14.14 -52.79 1.79
N THR A 3 14.54 -53.10 0.57
CA THR A 3 15.89 -53.59 0.24
C THR A 3 16.91 -52.46 0.07
N LYS A 4 17.99 -52.49 0.88
CA LYS A 4 19.29 -51.91 0.51
C LYS A 4 19.64 -52.52 -0.88
N ARG A 5 19.92 -51.70 -1.91
CA ARG A 5 20.17 -52.23 -3.27
C ARG A 5 21.36 -53.19 -3.24
N GLU A 6 21.11 -54.50 -3.43
CA GLU A 6 22.18 -55.46 -3.64
C GLU A 6 22.84 -55.20 -4.99
N THR A 7 24.07 -54.70 -4.95
CA THR A 7 24.95 -54.61 -6.12
C THR A 7 25.36 -56.01 -6.56
N ARG A 8 24.56 -56.61 -7.46
CA ARG A 8 24.93 -57.85 -8.16
C ARG A 8 26.24 -57.62 -8.92
N PHE A 9 27.32 -58.23 -8.45
CA PHE A 9 28.60 -58.25 -9.15
C PHE A 9 28.47 -59.05 -10.46
N VAL A 10 28.88 -58.43 -11.57
CA VAL A 10 29.18 -59.14 -12.81
C VAL A 10 30.69 -59.46 -12.78
N PRO A 11 31.10 -60.74 -12.69
CA PRO A 11 32.50 -61.09 -12.61
C PRO A 11 33.17 -60.96 -14.00
N VAL A 12 33.99 -59.92 -14.17
CA VAL A 12 34.82 -59.77 -15.38
C VAL A 12 35.95 -60.79 -15.34
N ARG A 13 35.76 -61.93 -16.03
CA ARG A 13 36.81 -62.92 -16.26
C ARG A 13 37.75 -62.46 -17.37
N SER A 14 38.94 -62.00 -17.01
CA SER A 14 40.11 -62.04 -17.91
C SER A 14 40.82 -63.40 -17.78
N PRO A 15 41.26 -64.04 -18.89
CA PRO A 15 41.97 -65.31 -18.82
C PRO A 15 43.47 -65.16 -18.51
N SER A 16 44.08 -66.28 -18.09
CA SER A 16 45.52 -66.55 -17.88
C SER A 16 46.24 -65.89 -16.68
N SER A 17 46.11 -66.49 -15.49
CA SER A 17 47.24 -66.84 -14.60
C SER A 17 46.75 -67.75 -13.44
N PRO A 18 47.58 -68.62 -12.84
CA PRO A 18 47.12 -69.61 -11.83
C PRO A 18 47.17 -69.12 -10.37
N SER A 19 47.33 -67.81 -10.14
CA SER A 19 47.33 -67.19 -8.80
C SER A 19 46.08 -66.33 -8.62
N GLU A 20 45.00 -66.91 -8.06
CA GLU A 20 43.69 -66.26 -7.89
C GLU A 20 43.69 -65.18 -6.79
N HIS A 21 44.40 -64.07 -7.04
CA HIS A 21 44.28 -62.86 -6.25
C HIS A 21 43.04 -62.07 -6.69
N LEU A 22 42.00 -62.11 -5.86
CA LEU A 22 40.80 -61.29 -6.02
C LEU A 22 41.12 -59.82 -5.72
N VAL A 23 41.52 -59.09 -6.75
CA VAL A 23 41.60 -57.62 -6.74
C VAL A 23 40.19 -57.05 -6.59
N TRP A 24 40.02 -56.04 -5.73
CA TRP A 24 38.77 -55.30 -5.61
C TRP A 24 38.99 -53.81 -5.82
N HIS A 25 38.08 -53.19 -6.55
CA HIS A 25 38.00 -51.73 -6.65
C HIS A 25 37.25 -51.19 -5.44
N CYS A 26 37.92 -50.41 -4.59
CA CYS A 26 37.23 -49.41 -3.77
C CYS A 26 36.77 -48.29 -4.71
N ALA A 27 35.70 -48.59 -5.46
CA ALA A 27 35.21 -47.82 -6.59
C ALA A 27 34.32 -46.69 -6.10
N CYS A 28 34.73 -45.44 -6.35
CA CYS A 28 33.87 -44.28 -6.17
C CYS A 28 32.57 -44.48 -6.96
N VAL A 29 31.45 -44.70 -6.28
CA VAL A 29 30.15 -44.79 -6.94
C VAL A 29 29.70 -43.36 -7.27
N CYS A 30 30.11 -42.85 -8.44
CA CYS A 30 29.50 -41.66 -9.01
C CYS A 30 27.98 -41.88 -9.06
N PRO A 31 27.16 -41.01 -8.43
CA PRO A 31 25.72 -41.17 -8.46
C PRO A 31 25.23 -41.01 -9.90
N SER A 32 24.59 -42.06 -10.43
CA SER A 32 23.98 -42.06 -11.77
C SER A 32 22.68 -41.25 -11.76
N ALA A 33 22.84 -39.93 -11.64
CA ALA A 33 21.78 -38.94 -11.46
C ALA A 33 21.72 -37.90 -12.60
N CYS A 34 22.10 -38.31 -13.81
CA CYS A 34 21.87 -37.56 -15.06
C CYS A 34 21.14 -38.46 -16.06
N ALA A 35 19.83 -38.60 -15.90
CA ALA A 35 18.93 -39.22 -16.85
C ALA A 35 17.60 -38.43 -16.86
N GLU A 36 17.05 -38.24 -18.06
CA GLU A 36 15.70 -37.71 -18.32
C GLU A 36 15.44 -36.21 -18.01
N GLU A 37 16.07 -35.31 -18.79
CA GLU A 37 15.36 -34.15 -19.35
C GLU A 37 15.56 -34.13 -20.89
N PRO A 38 14.49 -34.10 -21.71
CA PRO A 38 14.60 -34.22 -23.17
C PRO A 38 14.31 -32.91 -23.93
N ASP A 39 15.14 -31.87 -23.78
CA ASP A 39 15.07 -30.71 -24.69
C ASP A 39 16.39 -29.91 -24.80
N CYS A 40 17.10 -30.06 -25.94
CA CYS A 40 18.13 -29.12 -26.40
C CYS A 40 18.46 -29.34 -27.88
N GLY A 41 18.55 -28.24 -28.65
CA GLY A 41 18.71 -28.27 -30.12
C GLY A 41 20.15 -28.43 -30.63
N PRO A 42 20.33 -28.59 -31.96
CA PRO A 42 21.63 -28.91 -32.57
C PRO A 42 22.52 -27.67 -32.76
N ALA A 43 23.46 -27.41 -31.84
CA ALA A 43 24.43 -26.32 -31.98
C ALA A 43 25.83 -26.64 -31.41
N GLY A 44 26.71 -27.16 -32.27
CA GLY A 44 28.16 -26.85 -32.31
C GLY A 44 29.07 -27.24 -31.14
N GLY A 45 30.04 -28.12 -31.39
CA GLY A 45 31.26 -28.23 -30.57
C GLY A 45 31.76 -29.65 -30.36
N CYS A 46 32.62 -30.16 -31.26
CA CYS A 46 33.33 -31.41 -31.00
C CYS A 46 34.39 -31.21 -29.90
N GLY A 47 34.16 -31.81 -28.72
CA GLY A 47 35.17 -31.91 -27.67
C GLY A 47 36.42 -32.65 -28.14
N ARG A 48 37.58 -32.31 -27.59
CA ARG A 48 38.87 -32.96 -27.92
C ARG A 48 38.85 -34.46 -27.54
N PRO A 49 39.59 -35.31 -28.26
CA PRO A 49 39.90 -36.65 -27.75
C PRO A 49 40.72 -36.52 -26.45
N VAL A 50 40.25 -37.16 -25.38
CA VAL A 50 40.94 -37.16 -24.08
C VAL A 50 42.22 -38.00 -24.18
N VAL A 51 43.34 -37.42 -23.76
CA VAL A 51 44.65 -38.09 -23.75
C VAL A 51 44.75 -38.98 -22.50
N PRO A 52 45.17 -40.25 -22.60
CA PRO A 52 45.38 -41.09 -21.42
C PRO A 52 46.59 -40.59 -20.62
N GLY A 53 46.34 -39.74 -19.63
CA GLY A 53 47.39 -39.11 -18.82
C GLY A 53 46.94 -37.95 -17.92
N GLU A 54 45.75 -37.37 -18.13
CA GLU A 54 45.22 -36.38 -17.18
C GLU A 54 44.77 -37.06 -15.88
N VAL A 55 45.41 -36.67 -14.77
CA VAL A 55 45.08 -37.15 -13.43
C VAL A 55 43.77 -36.48 -12.99
N GLY A 56 42.65 -37.16 -13.23
CA GLY A 56 41.33 -36.70 -12.79
C GLY A 56 41.32 -36.43 -11.28
N GLY A 57 40.84 -35.24 -10.90
CA GLY A 57 40.87 -34.78 -9.52
C GLY A 57 40.16 -35.73 -8.55
N GLU A 58 40.65 -35.80 -7.32
CA GLU A 58 40.20 -36.76 -6.31
C GLU A 58 38.69 -36.62 -6.00
N LEU A 59 37.88 -37.51 -6.58
CA LEU A 59 36.50 -37.77 -6.13
C LEU A 59 36.53 -38.59 -4.83
N GLY A 60 37.21 -38.06 -3.80
CA GLY A 60 37.54 -38.71 -2.53
C GLY A 60 36.36 -38.85 -1.56
N GLY A 61 35.22 -39.30 -2.05
CA GLY A 61 33.95 -39.36 -1.30
C GLY A 61 33.74 -40.60 -0.43
N GLU A 62 34.58 -41.63 -0.56
CA GLU A 62 34.40 -42.92 0.11
C GLU A 62 35.72 -43.44 0.71
N ARG A 63 35.62 -44.20 1.80
CA ARG A 63 36.74 -44.90 2.44
C ARG A 63 36.40 -46.36 2.71
N CYS A 64 37.31 -47.25 2.37
CA CYS A 64 37.17 -48.68 2.60
C CYS A 64 37.78 -49.07 3.96
N ALA A 65 36.93 -49.48 4.89
CA ALA A 65 37.33 -50.07 6.16
C ALA A 65 37.50 -51.59 5.97
N ALA A 66 38.75 -52.06 5.96
CA ALA A 66 39.10 -53.46 5.78
C ALA A 66 39.36 -54.16 7.12
N ALA A 67 39.01 -55.44 7.22
CA ALA A 67 39.35 -56.31 8.35
C ALA A 67 40.04 -57.58 7.85
N ARG A 68 41.07 -58.06 8.55
CA ARG A 68 41.86 -59.25 8.21
C ARG A 68 41.90 -60.19 9.41
N GLY A 69 41.44 -61.42 9.23
CA GLY A 69 41.33 -62.40 10.33
C GLY A 69 40.42 -61.95 11.47
N GLY A 70 39.43 -61.09 11.18
CA GLY A 70 38.53 -60.48 12.17
C GLY A 70 39.02 -59.17 12.80
N ALA A 71 40.30 -58.79 12.64
CA ALA A 71 40.83 -57.53 13.14
C ALA A 71 40.71 -56.40 12.10
N LEU A 72 40.18 -55.24 12.51
CA LEU A 72 40.09 -54.03 11.67
C LEU A 72 41.49 -53.46 11.40
N LEU A 73 41.79 -53.09 10.15
CA LEU A 73 43.06 -52.44 9.78
C LEU A 73 43.11 -51.02 10.33
N THR A 74 44.27 -50.62 10.85
CA THR A 74 44.50 -49.35 11.59
C THR A 74 44.36 -48.08 10.76
N SER A 75 44.36 -48.17 9.43
CA SER A 75 44.11 -47.06 8.53
C SER A 75 42.98 -47.40 7.55
N PRO A 76 41.94 -46.54 7.40
CA PRO A 76 40.91 -46.73 6.40
C PRO A 76 41.49 -46.40 5.02
N SER A 77 41.31 -47.30 4.06
CA SER A 77 41.87 -47.15 2.71
C SER A 77 41.08 -46.12 1.90
N GLY A 78 41.77 -45.24 1.17
CA GLY A 78 41.16 -44.36 0.19
C GLY A 78 40.63 -45.12 -1.05
N PRO A 79 39.90 -44.44 -1.95
CA PRO A 79 39.44 -45.04 -3.19
C PRO A 79 40.62 -45.51 -4.05
N GLY A 80 40.45 -46.61 -4.77
CA GLY A 80 41.52 -47.23 -5.56
C GLY A 80 41.53 -48.76 -5.52
N TYR A 81 42.65 -49.32 -5.98
CA TYR A 81 42.86 -50.76 -6.13
C TYR A 81 43.48 -51.35 -4.86
N HIS A 82 42.78 -52.30 -4.22
CA HIS A 82 43.26 -52.97 -3.01
C HIS A 82 43.22 -54.50 -3.20
N ILE A 83 44.28 -55.18 -2.78
CA ILE A 83 44.42 -56.63 -2.91
C ILE A 83 43.78 -57.31 -1.70
N MET A 84 42.78 -58.16 -1.94
CA MET A 84 42.17 -58.99 -0.90
C MET A 84 42.69 -60.43 -0.95
N LEU A 85 42.70 -61.08 0.21
CA LEU A 85 42.97 -62.51 0.37
C LEU A 85 41.64 -63.21 0.64
N PRO A 86 41.17 -64.12 -0.24
CA PRO A 86 39.90 -64.80 -0.06
C PRO A 86 39.83 -65.52 1.30
N PHE A 87 38.63 -65.59 1.86
CA PHE A 87 38.31 -66.14 3.19
C PHE A 87 38.91 -65.40 4.40
N ILE A 88 40.00 -64.64 4.26
CA ILE A 88 40.73 -64.00 5.38
C ILE A 88 40.45 -62.49 5.49
N THR A 89 40.29 -61.78 4.36
CA THR A 89 39.95 -60.34 4.37
C THR A 89 38.49 -60.09 4.04
N THR A 90 37.86 -59.21 4.81
CA THR A 90 36.56 -58.61 4.51
C THR A 90 36.69 -57.09 4.47
N TYR A 91 35.73 -56.39 3.87
CA TYR A 91 35.73 -54.93 3.78
C TYR A 91 34.31 -54.37 3.94
N ARG A 92 34.23 -53.09 4.30
CA ARG A 92 33.01 -52.27 4.24
C ARG A 92 33.37 -50.91 3.64
N SER A 93 32.61 -50.46 2.65
CA SER A 93 32.66 -49.09 2.17
C SER A 93 31.91 -48.19 3.14
N VAL A 94 32.55 -47.11 3.57
CA VAL A 94 31.96 -46.03 4.38
C VAL A 94 32.10 -44.74 3.61
N GLN A 95 30.98 -44.07 3.36
CA GLN A 95 30.91 -42.84 2.60
C GLN A 95 31.19 -41.65 3.53
N THR A 96 31.99 -40.69 3.06
CA THR A 96 32.43 -39.50 3.80
C THR A 96 31.99 -38.18 3.14
N THR A 97 31.18 -38.26 2.08
CA THR A 97 30.45 -37.10 1.54
C THR A 97 29.30 -36.69 2.47
N LEU A 98 28.55 -35.67 2.06
CA LEU A 98 27.17 -35.51 2.49
C LEU A 98 26.39 -36.82 2.23
N GLN A 99 25.58 -37.23 3.20
CA GLN A 99 24.63 -38.33 3.11
C GLN A 99 23.25 -37.87 3.62
N THR A 100 22.21 -38.64 3.32
CA THR A 100 20.84 -38.38 3.80
C THR A 100 20.21 -39.68 4.28
N ASP A 101 20.03 -39.81 5.59
CA ASP A 101 19.42 -40.97 6.24
C ASP A 101 17.89 -40.78 6.34
N GLU A 102 17.12 -41.76 5.85
CA GLU A 102 15.64 -41.75 5.91
C GLU A 102 15.11 -42.66 7.04
N VAL A 103 14.61 -42.07 8.12
CA VAL A 103 13.83 -42.78 9.16
C VAL A 103 12.34 -42.74 8.78
N LYS A 104 11.57 -43.83 8.96
CA LYS A 104 10.17 -43.92 8.50
C LYS A 104 9.23 -44.60 9.48
N ASN A 105 7.98 -44.10 9.53
CA ASN A 105 6.89 -44.57 10.40
C ASN A 105 7.26 -44.55 11.90
N VAL A 106 7.81 -43.45 12.40
CA VAL A 106 8.15 -43.29 13.81
C VAL A 106 6.87 -43.10 14.63
N PRO A 107 6.53 -43.99 15.59
CA PRO A 107 5.42 -43.77 16.49
C PRO A 107 5.78 -42.71 17.53
N CYS A 108 4.83 -41.82 17.82
CA CYS A 108 4.93 -40.79 18.86
C CYS A 108 3.69 -40.80 19.74
N GLY A 109 3.86 -40.84 21.06
CA GLY A 109 2.77 -40.62 22.02
C GLY A 109 2.64 -39.15 22.39
N THR A 110 1.48 -38.53 22.11
CA THR A 110 1.20 -37.14 22.55
C THR A 110 0.74 -37.11 24.01
N SER A 111 0.88 -35.96 24.69
CA SER A 111 0.43 -35.78 26.08
C SER A 111 -1.08 -36.06 26.28
N GLY A 112 -1.88 -35.85 25.23
CA GLY A 112 -3.31 -36.20 25.18
C GLY A 112 -3.62 -37.69 24.95
N GLY A 113 -2.63 -38.58 25.03
CA GLY A 113 -2.79 -40.03 24.89
C GLY A 113 -3.04 -40.52 23.46
N VAL A 114 -3.00 -39.65 22.45
CA VAL A 114 -3.15 -40.03 21.05
C VAL A 114 -1.80 -40.45 20.47
N MET A 115 -1.74 -41.66 19.93
CA MET A 115 -0.62 -42.13 19.13
C MET A 115 -0.68 -41.53 17.72
N ILE A 116 0.37 -40.82 17.33
CA ILE A 116 0.59 -40.29 15.98
C ILE A 116 1.80 -40.98 15.33
N TYR A 117 1.87 -40.94 14.00
CA TYR A 117 2.99 -41.54 13.26
C TYR A 117 3.64 -40.52 12.35
N ILE A 118 4.96 -40.36 12.45
CA ILE A 118 5.74 -39.51 11.55
C ILE A 118 6.23 -40.38 10.38
N ASP A 119 5.76 -40.04 9.18
CA ASP A 119 5.94 -40.82 7.95
C ASP A 119 7.41 -40.98 7.57
N ARG A 120 8.13 -39.86 7.62
CA ARG A 120 9.53 -39.73 7.22
C ARG A 120 10.23 -38.65 8.05
N ILE A 121 11.47 -38.92 8.42
CA ILE A 121 12.44 -37.93 8.88
C ILE A 121 13.68 -38.10 8.01
N GLU A 122 14.16 -37.00 7.43
CA GLU A 122 15.35 -36.93 6.58
C GLU A 122 16.46 -36.25 7.40
N VAL A 123 17.56 -36.96 7.70
CA VAL A 123 18.72 -36.39 8.41
C VAL A 123 19.89 -36.30 7.45
N VAL A 124 20.38 -35.08 7.24
CA VAL A 124 21.53 -34.80 6.38
C VAL A 124 22.78 -34.72 7.23
N ASN A 125 23.65 -35.72 7.08
CA ASN A 125 24.88 -35.89 7.86
C ASN A 125 26.13 -35.91 6.98
N MET A 126 27.30 -35.76 7.61
CA MET A 126 28.60 -35.88 6.98
C MET A 126 29.62 -36.47 7.97
N LEU A 127 30.37 -37.47 7.54
CA LEU A 127 31.42 -38.11 8.34
C LEU A 127 32.81 -37.58 7.93
N ALA A 128 33.49 -36.91 8.86
CA ALA A 128 34.85 -36.43 8.68
C ALA A 128 35.82 -37.59 8.36
N PRO A 129 36.63 -37.50 7.28
CA PRO A 129 37.43 -38.63 6.79
C PRO A 129 38.45 -39.22 7.79
N PHE A 130 38.85 -38.47 8.81
CA PHE A 130 39.76 -38.94 9.87
C PHE A 130 39.05 -39.81 10.93
N ALA A 131 37.78 -39.55 11.24
CA ALA A 131 37.03 -40.23 12.30
C ALA A 131 36.48 -41.61 11.90
N VAL A 132 36.55 -41.95 10.61
CA VAL A 132 36.02 -43.20 10.04
C VAL A 132 36.52 -44.45 10.77
N PHE A 133 37.80 -44.50 11.13
CA PHE A 133 38.37 -45.68 11.80
C PHE A 133 37.73 -45.90 13.18
N ASP A 134 37.67 -44.86 14.02
CA ASP A 134 37.16 -44.98 15.38
C ASP A 134 35.65 -45.21 15.43
N ILE A 135 34.87 -44.59 14.52
CA ILE A 135 33.43 -44.86 14.41
C ILE A 135 33.17 -46.30 13.94
N VAL A 136 33.87 -46.79 12.91
CA VAL A 136 33.70 -48.20 12.47
C VAL A 136 34.17 -49.18 13.54
N ARG A 137 35.19 -48.83 14.32
CA ARG A 137 35.68 -49.65 15.45
C ARG A 137 34.68 -49.73 16.61
N ASN A 138 34.03 -48.62 16.95
CA ASN A 138 33.18 -48.52 18.15
C ASN A 138 31.69 -48.79 17.86
N TYR A 139 31.19 -48.44 16.68
CA TYR A 139 29.77 -48.49 16.30
C TYR A 139 29.49 -49.33 15.05
N THR A 140 30.51 -49.96 14.45
CA THR A 140 30.46 -50.71 13.18
C THR A 140 30.18 -49.83 11.95
N ALA A 141 30.04 -50.46 10.77
CA ALA A 141 29.77 -49.76 9.51
C ALA A 141 28.31 -49.29 9.35
N ASP A 142 27.36 -49.87 10.08
CA ASP A 142 25.96 -49.40 10.16
C ASP A 142 25.78 -48.56 11.44
N TYR A 143 26.57 -47.48 11.59
CA TYR A 143 26.53 -46.55 12.74
C TYR A 143 25.29 -45.62 12.72
N ASP A 144 24.69 -45.46 11.54
CA ASP A 144 23.43 -44.75 11.28
C ASP A 144 22.31 -45.21 12.23
N LYS A 145 22.18 -46.53 12.40
CA LYS A 145 21.13 -47.15 13.21
C LYS A 145 21.29 -46.89 14.69
N THR A 146 22.53 -46.95 15.19
CA THR A 146 22.82 -46.90 16.62
C THR A 146 22.90 -45.47 17.12
N LEU A 147 23.52 -44.56 16.37
CA LEU A 147 23.72 -43.17 16.76
C LEU A 147 22.57 -42.23 16.37
N ILE A 148 21.95 -42.43 15.19
CA ILE A 148 20.97 -41.50 14.64
C ILE A 148 19.54 -42.04 14.80
N PHE A 149 19.23 -43.20 14.20
CA PHE A 149 17.87 -43.78 14.21
C PHE A 149 17.33 -43.99 15.65
N ASN A 150 18.09 -44.67 16.51
CA ASN A 150 17.67 -44.93 17.90
C ASN A 150 17.46 -43.64 18.71
N LYS A 151 18.33 -42.64 18.52
CA LYS A 151 18.26 -41.35 19.23
C LYS A 151 17.07 -40.52 18.77
N ILE A 152 16.76 -40.50 17.47
CA ILE A 152 15.53 -39.88 16.93
C ILE A 152 14.28 -40.47 17.58
N HIS A 153 14.19 -41.80 17.66
CA HIS A 153 13.05 -42.48 18.30
C HIS A 153 12.87 -42.09 19.78
N HIS A 154 13.95 -41.79 20.50
CA HIS A 154 13.92 -41.33 21.89
C HIS A 154 13.51 -39.86 22.03
N GLU A 155 14.26 -38.95 21.41
CA GLU A 155 14.05 -37.50 21.53
C GLU A 155 12.66 -37.07 21.03
N LEU A 156 12.19 -37.68 19.93
CA LEU A 156 10.89 -37.36 19.36
C LEU A 156 9.74 -37.80 20.28
N ASN A 157 9.84 -38.98 20.89
CA ASN A 157 8.86 -39.42 21.89
C ASN A 157 8.89 -38.56 23.15
N GLN A 158 10.07 -38.13 23.61
CA GLN A 158 10.19 -37.18 24.70
C GLN A 158 9.50 -35.84 24.35
N PHE A 159 9.73 -35.29 23.16
CA PHE A 159 9.08 -34.08 22.69
C PHE A 159 7.55 -34.22 22.60
N CYS A 160 7.03 -35.30 21.98
CA CYS A 160 5.60 -35.55 21.88
C CYS A 160 4.95 -35.75 23.25
N SER A 161 5.63 -36.41 24.21
CA SER A 161 5.05 -36.69 25.53
C SER A 161 4.75 -35.43 26.35
N ALA A 162 5.45 -34.33 26.08
CA ALA A 162 5.24 -33.04 26.75
C ALA A 162 4.13 -32.19 26.10
N HIS A 163 3.75 -32.45 24.85
CA HIS A 163 2.94 -31.55 24.02
C HIS A 163 1.64 -32.20 23.52
N THR A 164 0.60 -31.39 23.32
CA THR A 164 -0.68 -31.88 22.78
C THR A 164 -0.62 -32.14 21.28
N LEU A 165 -1.55 -32.94 20.76
CA LEU A 165 -1.65 -33.19 19.31
C LEU A 165 -1.85 -31.91 18.49
N GLN A 166 -2.53 -30.90 19.06
CA GLN A 166 -2.71 -29.58 18.47
C GLN A 166 -1.37 -28.87 18.28
N GLU A 167 -0.60 -28.76 19.36
CA GLU A 167 0.71 -28.11 19.39
C GLU A 167 1.68 -28.77 18.41
N VAL A 168 1.82 -30.09 18.47
CA VAL A 168 2.75 -30.86 17.61
C VAL A 168 2.39 -30.79 16.13
N TYR A 169 1.11 -30.67 15.77
CA TYR A 169 0.67 -30.65 14.36
C TYR A 169 0.64 -29.26 13.71
N ILE A 170 0.40 -28.20 14.51
CA ILE A 170 0.17 -26.84 14.00
C ILE A 170 1.14 -25.81 14.57
N GLU A 171 1.33 -25.76 15.89
CA GLU A 171 1.87 -24.56 16.57
C GLU A 171 3.38 -24.65 16.86
N LEU A 172 3.91 -25.87 17.03
CA LEU A 172 5.31 -26.14 17.35
C LEU A 172 6.02 -27.04 16.32
N PHE A 173 5.35 -27.38 15.20
CA PHE A 173 5.88 -28.30 14.19
C PHE A 173 7.28 -27.89 13.69
N ASP A 174 7.46 -26.61 13.36
CA ASP A 174 8.74 -26.07 12.85
C ASP A 174 9.87 -26.10 13.90
N GLN A 175 9.54 -26.23 15.20
CA GLN A 175 10.54 -26.35 16.26
C GLN A 175 11.07 -27.79 16.41
N ILE A 176 10.36 -28.79 15.88
CA ILE A 176 10.78 -30.19 15.97
C ILE A 176 12.12 -30.40 15.24
N ASP A 177 12.27 -29.83 14.05
CA ASP A 177 13.48 -29.95 13.23
C ASP A 177 14.73 -29.42 13.94
N GLU A 178 14.65 -28.20 14.49
CA GLU A 178 15.79 -27.57 15.17
C GLU A 178 16.06 -28.20 16.55
N ASN A 179 15.03 -28.55 17.33
CA ASN A 179 15.23 -29.26 18.60
C ASN A 179 15.90 -30.63 18.37
N LEU A 180 15.45 -31.39 17.36
CA LEU A 180 15.98 -32.71 17.04
C LEU A 180 17.42 -32.61 16.51
N LYS A 181 17.71 -31.64 15.63
CA LYS A 181 19.07 -31.33 15.15
C LYS A 181 20.03 -30.98 16.30
N GLN A 182 19.60 -30.12 17.22
CA GLN A 182 20.43 -29.72 18.37
C GLN A 182 20.67 -30.89 19.35
N ALA A 183 19.63 -31.67 19.65
CA ALA A 183 19.75 -32.85 20.52
C ALA A 183 20.67 -33.93 19.92
N LEU A 184 20.54 -34.23 18.63
CA LEU A 184 21.41 -35.19 17.94
C LEU A 184 22.86 -34.71 17.89
N GLN A 185 23.12 -33.45 17.48
CA GLN A 185 24.50 -32.95 17.39
C GLN A 185 25.18 -32.87 18.76
N LYS A 186 24.44 -32.53 19.83
CA LYS A 186 24.95 -32.50 21.20
C LYS A 186 25.48 -33.87 21.66
N ASP A 187 24.75 -34.95 21.41
CA ASP A 187 25.18 -36.30 21.77
C ASP A 187 26.30 -36.80 20.85
N LEU A 188 26.24 -36.53 19.54
CA LEU A 188 27.31 -36.87 18.59
C LEU A 188 28.66 -36.22 18.94
N ASN A 189 28.66 -34.98 19.43
CA ASN A 189 29.87 -34.29 19.89
C ASN A 189 30.60 -35.05 21.02
N ILE A 190 29.89 -35.88 21.78
CA ILE A 190 30.44 -36.69 22.90
C ILE A 190 30.72 -38.13 22.44
N MET A 191 29.77 -38.74 21.70
CA MET A 191 29.81 -40.15 21.34
C MET A 191 30.67 -40.46 20.10
N ALA A 192 30.71 -39.56 19.12
CA ALA A 192 31.24 -39.80 17.78
C ALA A 192 31.86 -38.52 17.16
N PRO A 193 32.94 -37.98 17.76
CA PRO A 193 33.56 -36.74 17.30
C PRO A 193 34.02 -36.86 15.85
N GLY A 194 33.49 -36.01 14.98
CA GLY A 194 33.72 -36.03 13.53
C GLY A 194 32.51 -36.47 12.69
N LEU A 195 31.42 -36.94 13.30
CA LEU A 195 30.12 -37.04 12.63
C LEU A 195 29.31 -35.75 12.89
N THR A 196 28.92 -35.05 11.82
CA THR A 196 28.13 -33.81 11.92
C THR A 196 26.78 -33.93 11.21
N ILE A 197 25.78 -33.21 11.71
CA ILE A 197 24.44 -33.09 11.14
C ILE A 197 24.28 -31.66 10.61
N GLN A 198 24.07 -31.55 9.32
CA GLN A 198 23.89 -30.27 8.63
C GLN A 198 22.44 -29.79 8.75
N ALA A 199 21.49 -30.71 8.52
CA ALA A 199 20.06 -30.44 8.57
C ALA A 199 19.27 -31.67 9.04
N VAL A 200 18.12 -31.43 9.63
CA VAL A 200 17.08 -32.42 9.93
C VAL A 200 15.79 -31.88 9.34
N ARG A 201 14.96 -32.78 8.80
CA ARG A 201 13.65 -32.43 8.25
C ARG A 201 12.63 -33.51 8.57
N VAL A 202 11.64 -33.16 9.38
CA VAL A 202 10.50 -34.00 9.76
C VAL A 202 9.35 -33.77 8.79
N THR A 203 8.57 -34.82 8.50
CA THR A 203 7.30 -34.69 7.77
C THR A 203 6.13 -34.62 8.73
N LYS A 204 5.04 -33.92 8.35
CA LYS A 204 3.88 -33.74 9.23
C LYS A 204 3.31 -35.10 9.68
N PRO A 205 2.99 -35.27 10.98
CA PRO A 205 2.53 -36.55 11.49
C PRO A 205 1.15 -36.93 10.96
N LYS A 206 0.97 -38.21 10.62
CA LYS A 206 -0.34 -38.79 10.31
C LYS A 206 -1.19 -38.92 11.57
N ILE A 207 -2.31 -38.19 11.57
CA ILE A 207 -3.39 -38.33 12.55
C ILE A 207 -4.26 -39.55 12.18
N PRO A 208 -4.58 -40.47 13.13
CA PRO A 208 -5.51 -41.57 12.90
C PRO A 208 -6.91 -41.12 12.45
N GLU A 209 -7.52 -41.86 11.51
CA GLU A 209 -8.77 -41.45 10.85
C GLU A 209 -9.96 -41.29 11.82
N ALA A 210 -9.98 -42.06 12.91
CA ALA A 210 -11.00 -42.00 13.96
C ALA A 210 -11.10 -40.62 14.63
N ILE A 211 -10.00 -39.86 14.69
CA ILE A 211 -9.96 -38.52 15.31
C ILE A 211 -9.95 -37.42 14.23
N ARG A 212 -9.41 -37.72 13.04
CA ARG A 212 -9.20 -36.74 11.96
C ARG A 212 -10.45 -35.91 11.63
N ARG A 213 -11.61 -36.54 11.46
CA ARG A 213 -12.88 -35.83 11.15
C ARG A 213 -13.30 -34.87 12.26
N ASN A 214 -13.10 -35.26 13.52
CA ASN A 214 -13.44 -34.42 14.67
C ASN A 214 -12.47 -33.23 14.78
N PHE A 215 -11.20 -33.44 14.45
CA PHE A 215 -10.18 -32.38 14.39
C PHE A 215 -10.48 -31.37 13.27
N GLU A 216 -10.82 -31.85 12.07
CA GLU A 216 -11.24 -31.02 10.93
C GLU A 216 -12.48 -30.17 11.26
N LEU A 217 -13.48 -30.74 11.96
CA LEU A 217 -14.64 -30.00 12.44
C LEU A 217 -14.29 -28.96 13.52
N MET A 218 -13.47 -29.32 14.51
CA MET A 218 -13.03 -28.42 15.59
C MET A 218 -12.28 -27.19 15.06
N GLU A 219 -11.32 -27.36 14.15
CA GLU A 219 -10.62 -26.23 13.52
C GLU A 219 -11.55 -25.42 12.60
N ALA A 220 -12.50 -26.06 11.92
CA ALA A 220 -13.55 -25.36 11.15
C ALA A 220 -14.54 -24.58 12.03
N GLU A 221 -14.68 -24.90 13.33
CA GLU A 221 -15.49 -24.12 14.28
C GLU A 221 -14.68 -23.02 14.98
N LYS A 222 -13.44 -23.32 15.38
CA LYS A 222 -12.47 -22.36 15.92
C LYS A 222 -12.23 -21.19 14.94
N THR A 223 -12.05 -21.48 13.66
CA THR A 223 -11.92 -20.45 12.60
C THR A 223 -13.20 -19.64 12.42
N LYS A 224 -14.40 -20.26 12.40
CA LYS A 224 -15.68 -19.51 12.37
C LYS A 224 -15.84 -18.58 13.57
N LEU A 225 -15.46 -19.01 14.78
CA LEU A 225 -15.53 -18.21 16.00
C LEU A 225 -14.59 -17.00 15.92
N LEU A 226 -13.35 -17.20 15.47
CA LEU A 226 -12.38 -16.11 15.27
C LEU A 226 -12.87 -15.11 14.21
N ILE A 227 -13.43 -15.59 13.09
CA ILE A 227 -14.03 -14.73 12.05
C ILE A 227 -15.24 -13.95 12.61
N ALA A 228 -16.10 -14.58 13.40
CA ALA A 228 -17.24 -13.92 14.03
C ALA A 228 -16.80 -12.82 15.01
N ALA A 229 -15.79 -13.09 15.85
CA ALA A 229 -15.23 -12.13 16.80
C ALA A 229 -14.50 -10.95 16.10
N GLN A 230 -13.81 -11.22 14.98
CA GLN A 230 -13.25 -10.15 14.14
C GLN A 230 -14.35 -9.32 13.46
N LYS A 231 -15.39 -9.96 12.91
CA LYS A 231 -16.52 -9.28 12.28
C LYS A 231 -17.31 -8.41 13.27
N GLN A 232 -17.49 -8.86 14.51
CA GLN A 232 -18.08 -8.03 15.58
C GLN A 232 -17.28 -6.74 15.79
N LYS A 233 -15.95 -6.84 15.95
CA LYS A 233 -15.05 -5.67 16.09
C LYS A 233 -15.07 -4.75 14.86
N VAL A 234 -15.20 -5.30 13.65
CA VAL A 234 -15.37 -4.50 12.42
C VAL A 234 -16.69 -3.73 12.47
N VAL A 235 -17.82 -4.38 12.75
CA VAL A 235 -19.14 -3.73 12.84
C VAL A 235 -19.20 -2.67 13.94
N GLU A 236 -18.55 -2.91 15.09
CA GLU A 236 -18.40 -1.90 16.16
C GLU A 236 -17.64 -0.66 15.66
N LYS A 237 -16.54 -0.85 14.91
CA LYS A 237 -15.74 0.25 14.37
C LYS A 237 -16.37 0.94 13.18
N GLU A 238 -17.14 0.23 12.36
CA GLU A 238 -17.98 0.80 11.31
C GLU A 238 -19.06 1.69 11.94
N ALA A 239 -19.79 1.22 12.96
CA ALA A 239 -20.80 2.02 13.66
C ALA A 239 -20.21 3.25 14.39
N GLU A 240 -19.01 3.15 14.97
CA GLU A 240 -18.27 4.33 15.46
C GLU A 240 -17.91 5.31 14.34
N THR A 241 -17.55 4.80 13.16
CA THR A 241 -17.12 5.60 12.01
C THR A 241 -18.30 6.29 11.34
N GLU A 242 -19.45 5.63 11.21
CA GLU A 242 -20.70 6.22 10.72
C GLU A 242 -21.18 7.35 11.63
N ARG A 243 -21.15 7.16 12.96
CA ARG A 243 -21.47 8.22 13.93
C ARG A 243 -20.57 9.44 13.77
N LYS A 244 -19.25 9.23 13.64
CA LYS A 244 -18.28 10.32 13.38
C LYS A 244 -18.52 11.00 12.04
N LYS A 245 -18.79 10.22 10.98
CA LYS A 245 -19.12 10.73 9.63
C LYS A 245 -20.36 11.61 9.65
N ALA A 246 -21.43 11.20 10.32
CA ALA A 246 -22.65 11.98 10.45
C ALA A 246 -22.44 13.31 11.19
N ILE A 247 -21.61 13.34 12.24
CA ILE A 247 -21.23 14.57 12.94
C ILE A 247 -20.43 15.49 12.00
N ILE A 248 -19.41 14.97 11.31
CA ILE A 248 -18.58 15.72 10.36
C ILE A 248 -19.43 16.27 9.20
N GLU A 249 -20.44 15.55 8.74
CA GLU A 249 -21.36 15.98 7.68
C GLU A 249 -22.33 17.08 8.16
N ALA A 250 -22.84 16.98 9.38
CA ALA A 250 -23.61 18.05 10.03
C ALA A 250 -22.77 19.32 10.24
N GLU A 251 -21.54 19.20 10.76
CA GLU A 251 -20.61 20.33 10.91
C GLU A 251 -20.26 20.97 9.56
N LYS A 252 -19.97 20.15 8.54
CA LYS A 252 -19.68 20.61 7.18
C LYS A 252 -20.85 21.41 6.59
N THR A 253 -22.08 20.92 6.72
CA THR A 253 -23.26 21.64 6.23
C THR A 253 -23.50 22.95 6.98
N ALA A 254 -23.29 22.97 8.31
CA ALA A 254 -23.36 24.20 9.11
C ALA A 254 -22.26 25.23 8.72
N GLN A 255 -21.03 24.78 8.47
CA GLN A 255 -19.94 25.65 8.00
C GLN A 255 -20.22 26.21 6.59
N VAL A 256 -20.71 25.39 5.66
CA VAL A 256 -21.10 25.84 4.31
C VAL A 256 -22.29 26.82 4.37
N ALA A 257 -23.25 26.59 5.27
CA ALA A 257 -24.35 27.54 5.51
C ALA A 257 -23.84 28.89 6.05
N LYS A 258 -22.89 28.87 6.99
CA LYS A 258 -22.24 30.09 7.53
C LYS A 258 -21.50 30.86 6.43
N ILE A 259 -20.73 30.18 5.58
CA ILE A 259 -20.02 30.81 4.45
C ILE A 259 -21.02 31.44 3.46
N ARG A 260 -22.07 30.71 3.07
CA ARG A 260 -23.14 31.23 2.20
C ARG A 260 -23.89 32.42 2.81
N PHE A 261 -24.07 32.44 4.13
CA PHE A 261 -24.67 33.58 4.82
C PHE A 261 -23.72 34.80 4.82
N GLN A 262 -22.43 34.60 5.10
CA GLN A 262 -21.42 35.66 5.03
C GLN A 262 -21.28 36.24 3.61
N GLN A 263 -21.36 35.41 2.57
CA GLN A 263 -21.42 35.85 1.17
C GLN A 263 -22.62 36.76 0.92
N LYS A 264 -23.83 36.35 1.32
CA LYS A 264 -25.05 37.18 1.17
C LYS A 264 -25.04 38.48 1.96
N VAL A 265 -24.43 38.49 3.15
CA VAL A 265 -24.23 39.73 3.93
C VAL A 265 -23.25 40.66 3.20
N MET A 266 -22.13 40.12 2.71
CA MET A 266 -21.15 40.88 1.94
C MET A 266 -21.76 41.45 0.64
N GLU A 267 -22.53 40.67 -0.10
CA GLU A 267 -23.30 41.12 -1.28
C GLU A 267 -24.21 42.31 -0.94
N LYS A 268 -24.97 42.23 0.16
CA LYS A 268 -25.87 43.32 0.59
C LYS A 268 -25.14 44.52 1.18
N GLU A 269 -23.94 44.36 1.70
CA GLU A 269 -23.06 45.48 2.08
C GLU A 269 -22.41 46.15 0.87
N THR A 270 -22.03 45.39 -0.16
CA THR A 270 -21.49 45.97 -1.41
C THR A 270 -22.58 46.68 -2.22
N GLU A 271 -23.79 46.13 -2.32
CA GLU A 271 -24.95 46.83 -2.89
C GLU A 271 -25.18 48.20 -2.24
N LYS A 272 -25.24 48.25 -0.90
CA LYS A 272 -25.41 49.52 -0.16
C LYS A 272 -24.30 50.52 -0.45
N ARG A 273 -23.03 50.08 -0.43
CA ARG A 273 -21.88 50.96 -0.73
C ARG A 273 -21.91 51.46 -2.18
N ILE A 274 -22.38 50.66 -3.13
CA ILE A 274 -22.56 51.10 -4.51
C ILE A 274 -23.62 52.21 -4.56
N SER A 275 -24.79 52.02 -3.96
CA SER A 275 -25.81 53.08 -3.90
C SER A 275 -25.34 54.34 -3.17
N GLU A 276 -24.63 54.23 -2.05
CA GLU A 276 -24.02 55.37 -1.34
C GLU A 276 -23.02 56.15 -2.24
N ILE A 277 -22.25 55.45 -3.06
CA ILE A 277 -21.32 56.05 -4.04
C ILE A 277 -22.08 56.68 -5.21
N GLU A 278 -23.14 56.04 -5.71
CA GLU A 278 -23.98 56.57 -6.79
C GLU A 278 -24.74 57.84 -6.38
N ASP A 279 -25.33 57.85 -5.18
CA ASP A 279 -25.97 59.04 -4.59
C ASP A 279 -24.97 60.18 -4.39
N ALA A 280 -23.77 59.87 -3.84
CA ALA A 280 -22.71 60.86 -3.68
C ALA A 280 -22.21 61.42 -5.02
N ALA A 281 -22.06 60.56 -6.04
CA ALA A 281 -21.66 60.97 -7.39
C ALA A 281 -22.76 61.79 -8.11
N PHE A 282 -24.03 61.47 -7.90
CA PHE A 282 -25.16 62.25 -8.42
C PHE A 282 -25.23 63.63 -7.76
N LEU A 283 -25.14 63.70 -6.43
CA LEU A 283 -25.09 64.97 -5.69
C LEU A 283 -23.87 65.83 -6.08
N ALA A 284 -22.71 65.21 -6.34
CA ALA A 284 -21.53 65.92 -6.84
C ALA A 284 -21.72 66.43 -8.27
N ARG A 285 -22.35 65.65 -9.15
CA ARG A 285 -22.65 66.03 -10.55
C ARG A 285 -23.63 67.20 -10.62
N GLU A 286 -24.74 67.15 -9.90
CA GLU A 286 -25.74 68.23 -9.93
C GLU A 286 -25.23 69.51 -9.26
N LYS A 287 -24.40 69.42 -8.21
CA LYS A 287 -23.68 70.58 -7.67
C LYS A 287 -22.73 71.20 -8.69
N ALA A 288 -21.83 70.40 -9.29
CA ALA A 288 -20.88 70.88 -10.28
C ALA A 288 -21.57 71.50 -11.51
N ARG A 289 -22.76 70.99 -11.87
CA ARG A 289 -23.62 71.58 -12.89
C ARG A 289 -24.20 72.94 -12.46
N ALA A 290 -24.81 73.02 -11.28
CA ALA A 290 -25.36 74.27 -10.74
C ALA A 290 -24.28 75.35 -10.56
N ASP A 291 -23.08 74.97 -10.10
CA ASP A 291 -21.93 75.85 -9.98
C ASP A 291 -21.45 76.36 -11.35
N ALA A 292 -21.46 75.52 -12.39
CA ALA A 292 -21.11 75.92 -13.75
C ALA A 292 -22.18 76.84 -14.39
N GLU A 293 -23.47 76.54 -14.20
CA GLU A 293 -24.58 77.39 -14.64
C GLU A 293 -24.56 78.75 -13.91
N TYR A 294 -24.27 78.77 -12.61
CA TYR A 294 -24.05 80.01 -11.83
C TYR A 294 -22.82 80.79 -12.30
N TYR A 295 -21.66 80.13 -12.48
CA TYR A 295 -20.42 80.79 -12.89
C TYR A 295 -20.55 81.41 -14.29
N THR A 296 -21.15 80.69 -15.24
CA THR A 296 -21.43 81.21 -16.58
C THR A 296 -22.40 82.39 -16.53
N ALA A 297 -23.53 82.27 -15.85
CA ALA A 297 -24.49 83.37 -15.68
C ALA A 297 -23.84 84.61 -15.03
N HIS A 298 -23.04 84.42 -13.98
CA HIS A 298 -22.31 85.50 -13.31
C HIS A 298 -21.28 86.16 -14.23
N LYS A 299 -20.50 85.38 -15.00
CA LYS A 299 -19.55 85.91 -15.99
C LYS A 299 -20.27 86.68 -17.11
N HIS A 300 -21.41 86.19 -17.59
CA HIS A 300 -22.26 86.92 -18.54
C HIS A 300 -22.76 88.24 -17.94
N ALA A 301 -23.25 88.24 -16.69
CA ALA A 301 -23.68 89.46 -16.00
C ALA A 301 -22.54 90.48 -15.83
N THR A 302 -21.34 90.05 -15.43
CA THR A 302 -20.17 90.95 -15.33
C THR A 302 -19.71 91.47 -16.70
N SER A 303 -19.74 90.62 -17.74
CA SER A 303 -19.40 91.03 -19.10
C SER A 303 -20.42 92.05 -19.64
N ASN A 304 -21.70 91.87 -19.33
CA ASN A 304 -22.74 92.81 -19.73
C ASN A 304 -22.60 94.16 -19.01
N LYS A 305 -22.23 94.19 -17.71
CA LYS A 305 -21.91 95.43 -17.00
C LYS A 305 -20.78 96.22 -17.68
N LEU A 306 -19.72 95.54 -18.15
CA LEU A 306 -18.62 96.19 -18.87
C LEU A 306 -18.99 96.62 -20.31
N LYS A 307 -20.02 96.01 -20.91
CA LYS A 307 -20.55 96.38 -22.24
C LYS A 307 -21.55 97.53 -22.22
N LEU A 308 -21.92 98.05 -21.04
CA LEU A 308 -22.80 99.21 -20.90
C LEU A 308 -22.03 100.55 -21.05
N THR A 309 -21.17 100.65 -22.07
CA THR A 309 -20.64 101.95 -22.53
C THR A 309 -21.55 102.50 -23.63
N PRO A 310 -21.76 103.83 -23.73
CA PRO A 310 -22.62 104.41 -24.76
C PRO A 310 -22.11 104.07 -26.17
N GLU A 311 -20.80 104.12 -26.37
CA GLU A 311 -20.10 103.75 -27.60
C GLU A 311 -20.40 102.31 -28.05
N TYR A 312 -20.35 101.34 -27.14
CA TYR A 312 -20.64 99.94 -27.48
C TYR A 312 -22.14 99.72 -27.73
N LEU A 313 -23.01 100.41 -27.00
CA LEU A 313 -24.45 100.37 -27.23
C LEU A 313 -24.84 101.01 -28.58
N GLU A 314 -24.18 102.09 -28.98
CA GLU A 314 -24.34 102.67 -30.32
C GLU A 314 -23.80 101.75 -31.40
N LEU A 315 -22.60 101.20 -31.25
CA LEU A 315 -22.05 100.20 -32.18
C LEU A 315 -23.02 99.01 -32.32
N LYS A 316 -23.58 98.51 -31.21
CA LYS A 316 -24.60 97.45 -31.23
C LYS A 316 -25.92 97.89 -31.87
N LYS A 317 -26.37 99.13 -31.65
CA LYS A 317 -27.55 99.73 -32.30
C LYS A 317 -27.34 99.78 -33.82
N TYR A 318 -26.21 100.32 -34.29
CA TYR A 318 -25.89 100.37 -35.72
C TYR A 318 -25.69 98.98 -36.33
N GLN A 319 -25.04 98.05 -35.63
CA GLN A 319 -24.90 96.66 -36.08
C GLN A 319 -26.27 95.95 -36.18
N ALA A 320 -27.17 96.19 -35.22
CA ALA A 320 -28.53 95.65 -35.27
C ALA A 320 -29.39 96.32 -36.35
N ILE A 321 -29.23 97.61 -36.60
CA ILE A 321 -29.88 98.32 -37.71
C ILE A 321 -29.37 97.75 -39.04
N ALA A 322 -28.06 97.64 -39.25
CA ALA A 322 -27.46 97.11 -40.48
C ALA A 322 -27.84 95.65 -40.76
N ALA A 323 -27.99 94.83 -39.71
CA ALA A 323 -28.47 93.45 -39.85
C ALA A 323 -29.97 93.35 -40.20
N ASN A 324 -30.77 94.40 -39.95
CA ASN A 324 -32.22 94.40 -40.16
C ASN A 324 -32.69 95.40 -41.25
N SER A 325 -31.80 96.20 -41.83
CA SER A 325 -32.16 97.30 -42.74
C SER A 325 -32.60 96.79 -44.11
N LYS A 326 -33.90 96.83 -44.37
CA LYS A 326 -34.49 96.71 -45.72
C LYS A 326 -34.79 98.11 -46.24
N ILE A 327 -34.36 98.39 -47.47
CA ILE A 327 -34.51 99.72 -48.09
C ILE A 327 -35.87 99.80 -48.80
N TYR A 328 -36.61 100.89 -48.57
CA TYR A 328 -37.89 101.18 -49.21
C TYR A 328 -37.82 102.56 -49.90
N PHE A 329 -38.37 102.67 -51.10
CA PHE A 329 -38.40 103.92 -51.88
C PHE A 329 -39.86 104.30 -52.21
N GLY A 330 -40.20 105.58 -52.02
CA GLY A 330 -41.52 106.14 -52.30
C GLY A 330 -41.59 107.62 -51.90
N SER A 331 -42.52 108.37 -52.49
CA SER A 331 -42.59 109.84 -52.39
C SER A 331 -43.09 110.41 -51.05
N SER A 332 -43.15 109.58 -50.00
CA SER A 332 -43.39 110.01 -48.61
C SER A 332 -42.77 108.99 -47.65
N ILE A 333 -41.53 109.25 -47.20
CA ILE A 333 -40.80 108.35 -46.30
C ILE A 333 -41.27 108.59 -44.85
N PRO A 334 -41.66 107.55 -44.08
CA PRO A 334 -42.01 107.70 -42.67
C PRO A 334 -40.81 108.19 -41.83
N SER A 335 -41.04 109.17 -40.96
CA SER A 335 -40.01 109.85 -40.15
C SER A 335 -39.43 109.01 -39.00
N ILE A 336 -39.40 107.68 -39.12
CA ILE A 336 -38.87 106.75 -38.09
C ILE A 336 -37.35 106.93 -37.87
N PHE A 337 -36.68 107.68 -38.75
CA PHE A 337 -35.26 108.05 -38.67
C PHE A 337 -35.01 109.56 -38.40
N MET A 338 -36.03 110.34 -38.01
CA MET A 338 -35.85 111.70 -37.48
C MET A 338 -36.67 111.85 -36.20
N ASP A 339 -36.01 112.24 -35.11
CA ASP A 339 -36.51 112.02 -33.75
C ASP A 339 -37.80 112.78 -33.36
N SER A 340 -38.44 112.23 -32.33
CA SER A 340 -39.48 112.82 -31.46
C SER A 340 -40.97 112.49 -31.73
N SER A 341 -41.44 111.50 -30.95
CA SER A 341 -42.80 111.37 -30.40
C SER A 341 -43.97 110.89 -31.29
N CYS A 342 -44.97 110.29 -30.62
CA CYS A 342 -46.29 109.85 -31.13
C CYS A 342 -46.26 108.68 -32.16
N ALA A 343 -47.21 107.74 -32.22
CA ALA A 343 -48.29 107.25 -31.33
C ALA A 343 -48.69 105.82 -31.83
N PHE A 344 -49.80 105.11 -31.51
CA PHE A 344 -51.03 105.38 -30.74
C PHE A 344 -51.77 104.04 -30.45
N LYS A 345 -52.45 103.91 -29.28
CA LYS A 345 -53.61 102.99 -29.00
C LYS A 345 -53.37 101.45 -28.98
N TYR A 346 -54.12 100.61 -28.24
CA TYR A 346 -55.03 100.76 -27.06
C TYR A 346 -55.09 99.39 -26.31
N PRO A 347 -55.58 99.32 -25.05
CA PRO A 347 -55.77 98.05 -24.30
C PRO A 347 -57.20 97.48 -24.39
N ASP A 348 -57.36 96.18 -24.12
CA ASP A 348 -58.55 95.48 -23.54
C ASP A 348 -58.37 93.94 -23.67
N ALA A 349 -59.08 93.03 -22.98
CA ALA A 349 -59.75 93.08 -21.68
C ALA A 349 -60.10 91.66 -21.16
N ARG A 350 -60.18 91.53 -19.83
CA ARG A 350 -61.03 90.62 -19.03
C ARG A 350 -61.57 89.31 -19.63
N THR A 351 -61.34 88.21 -18.91
CA THR A 351 -62.43 87.54 -18.17
C THR A 351 -61.88 86.71 -17.01
N GLY A 352 -62.73 86.39 -16.02
CA GLY A 352 -62.38 85.54 -14.89
C GLY A 352 -63.59 85.31 -13.97
N ARG A 353 -63.48 84.36 -13.03
CA ARG A 353 -64.41 84.20 -11.90
C ARG A 353 -63.80 83.36 -10.79
N GLU A 354 -64.16 83.70 -9.56
CA GLU A 354 -63.90 82.90 -8.35
C GLU A 354 -64.88 81.73 -8.23
N ILE A 355 -64.56 80.78 -7.34
CA ILE A 355 -65.45 80.16 -6.34
C ILE A 355 -64.58 79.84 -5.12
N SER A 356 -65.14 79.84 -3.91
CA SER A 356 -64.38 79.85 -2.65
C SER A 356 -64.90 78.89 -1.58
N LEU A 357 -63.97 78.37 -0.75
CA LEU A 357 -64.18 77.68 0.55
C LEU A 357 -64.95 76.34 0.49
N LEU A 358 -64.91 75.43 1.49
CA LEU A 358 -64.75 75.58 2.95
C LEU A 358 -64.36 74.24 3.67
N SER A 359 -63.39 74.26 4.61
CA SER A 359 -63.20 73.28 5.74
C SER A 359 -62.99 71.77 5.40
N LYS A 360 -62.59 70.81 6.27
CA LYS A 360 -62.07 70.62 7.67
C LYS A 360 -61.52 69.15 7.75
N GLU A 361 -60.72 68.61 8.69
CA GLU A 361 -59.90 69.05 9.85
C GLU A 361 -58.85 67.93 10.18
N ALA A 362 -58.37 67.80 11.43
CA ALA A 362 -57.57 66.68 11.99
C ALA A 362 -58.24 66.16 13.31
N PRO A 363 -57.82 65.09 14.05
CA PRO A 363 -56.47 64.92 14.65
C PRO A 363 -55.96 63.45 14.91
N GLU A 364 -54.79 63.35 15.56
CA GLU A 364 -54.26 62.21 16.37
C GLU A 364 -54.93 62.18 17.79
N PRO A 365 -54.82 61.17 18.70
CA PRO A 365 -53.57 60.42 19.05
C PRO A 365 -53.63 58.98 19.68
N SER A 366 -52.44 58.40 19.92
CA SER A 366 -51.98 57.58 21.08
C SER A 366 -52.73 56.35 21.69
N GLU A 367 -51.95 55.30 21.99
CA GLU A 367 -52.04 54.33 23.12
C GLU A 367 -53.27 53.40 23.33
N LYS A 368 -53.11 52.09 23.09
CA LYS A 368 -52.98 51.00 24.11
C LYS A 368 -53.08 49.56 23.57
N SER A 369 -52.44 48.62 24.28
CA SER A 369 -52.68 47.17 24.20
C SER A 369 -53.58 46.71 25.35
N PRO A 370 -54.27 45.54 25.24
CA PRO A 370 -53.69 44.34 25.86
C PRO A 370 -54.06 42.97 25.21
N MET A 371 -53.30 41.95 25.63
CA MET A 371 -53.61 40.51 25.79
C MET A 371 -54.93 39.93 25.22
N GLY A 372 -54.79 38.85 24.42
CA GLY A 372 -55.90 37.97 24.02
C GLY A 372 -55.49 36.49 23.95
N ASN A 373 -55.41 35.81 25.10
CA ASN A 373 -55.11 34.37 25.16
C ASN A 373 -56.29 33.51 24.65
N LYS A 374 -55.98 32.48 23.85
CA LYS A 374 -56.65 31.17 23.95
C LYS A 374 -55.78 30.05 23.37
N ALA A 375 -55.77 28.92 24.06
CA ALA A 375 -55.09 27.68 23.68
C ALA A 375 -56.13 26.57 23.43
N SER A 376 -55.65 25.37 23.09
CA SER A 376 -56.45 24.18 22.74
C SER A 376 -57.11 24.27 21.35
N THR A 377 -57.20 23.21 20.53
CA THR A 377 -56.90 21.78 20.76
C THR A 377 -56.45 21.13 19.44
N GLY A 378 -55.56 20.14 19.48
CA GLY A 378 -55.06 19.41 18.31
C GLY A 378 -53.73 18.75 18.59
#